data_AF-T2T0Z2-F1
#
_entry.id   AF-T2T0Z2-F1
#
_cell.length_a   1.000
_cell.length_b   1.000
_cell.length_c   1.000
_cell.angle_alpha   90.00
_cell.angle_beta   90.00
_cell.angle_gamma   90.00
#
_symmetry.space_group_name_H-M   'P 1'
#
loop_
_entity.id
_entity.type
_entity.pdbx_description
1 polymer ?
#
loop_
_entity_poly.entity_id
_entity_poly.type
_entity_poly.pdbx_seq_one_letter_code
_entity_poly.pdbx_strand_id
1 'polypeptide(L)'
;MKLFNPRLIVFICALLLGVGFSVPSLLETKGPKITLGLDLRGGLNMLLGVQTDEALKNKYLSLASALEYNAKKQNILLKDIKSSLEGISFELLDEDEAKKLDALLLELQGHSQFEIKKEAEFYSVKLTPLEQEELRKNTILQVIGIIRNRLDQFGLAEPVVIQQGREEISVQLPGIKTLEEERRAKDLISKSAHLQMMAVDEEHNKDAMTMTDLEAQKLGSVLLSDAEMGGKILLKAIPILDGEMLTDAKVVYDQNNQPVVSFTLDA
;
A
#
# COMPACT_ATOMS: atom_id res chain seq x y z
N MET A 1 58.91 23.43 -37.95
CA MET A 1 58.40 22.98 -36.63
C MET A 1 56.89 23.20 -36.55
N LYS A 2 56.07 22.20 -36.93
CA LYS A 2 54.63 22.18 -36.61
C LYS A 2 54.46 21.33 -35.35
N LEU A 3 54.81 21.89 -34.20
CA LEU A 3 54.81 21.18 -32.91
C LEU A 3 53.45 21.17 -32.20
N PHE A 4 52.44 21.84 -32.74
CA PHE A 4 51.13 21.97 -32.10
C PHE A 4 50.01 21.59 -33.07
N ASN A 5 49.61 20.31 -33.04
CA ASN A 5 48.37 19.88 -33.66
C ASN A 5 47.24 20.02 -32.64
N PRO A 6 46.36 21.03 -32.73
CA PRO A 6 45.32 21.26 -31.73
C PRO A 6 44.37 20.06 -31.59
N ARG A 7 44.20 19.26 -32.65
CA ARG A 7 43.41 18.01 -32.60
C ARG A 7 44.03 16.97 -31.68
N LEU A 8 45.36 16.88 -31.64
CA LEU A 8 46.09 15.94 -30.78
C LEU A 8 45.97 16.33 -29.31
N ILE A 9 45.98 17.63 -29.01
CA ILE A 9 45.81 18.15 -27.65
C ILE A 9 44.39 17.87 -27.15
N VAL A 10 43.37 18.16 -27.97
CA VAL A 10 41.98 17.84 -27.63
C VAL A 10 41.80 16.33 -27.41
N PHE A 11 42.44 15.48 -28.23
CA PHE A 11 42.38 14.04 -28.06
C PHE A 11 43.03 13.57 -26.74
N ILE A 12 44.21 14.09 -26.40
CA ILE A 12 44.90 13.78 -25.14
C ILE A 12 44.09 14.27 -23.93
N CYS A 13 43.52 15.47 -23.98
CA CYS A 13 42.65 15.99 -22.93
C CYS A 13 41.39 15.13 -22.76
N ALA A 14 40.74 14.72 -23.86
CA ALA A 14 39.58 13.83 -23.81
C ALA A 14 39.93 12.45 -23.22
N LEU A 15 41.11 11.91 -23.57
CA LEU A 15 41.58 10.63 -23.05
C LEU A 15 41.92 10.70 -21.56
N LEU A 16 42.59 11.77 -21.10
CA LEU A 16 42.86 12.01 -19.69
C LEU A 16 41.59 12.22 -18.87
N LEU A 17 40.59 12.94 -19.41
CA LEU A 17 39.28 13.08 -18.78
C LEU A 17 38.55 11.73 -18.73
N GLY A 18 38.56 10.95 -19.81
CA GLY A 18 37.93 9.63 -19.86
C GLY A 18 38.53 8.64 -18.84
N VAL A 19 39.86 8.63 -18.70
CA VAL A 19 40.55 7.85 -17.67
C VAL A 19 40.20 8.39 -16.28
N GLY A 20 40.25 9.71 -16.08
CA GLY A 20 39.89 10.36 -14.82
C GLY A 20 38.47 10.05 -14.34
N PHE A 21 37.49 10.03 -15.24
CA PHE A 21 36.11 9.65 -14.94
C PHE A 21 35.91 8.14 -14.68
N SER A 22 36.84 7.30 -15.13
CA SER A 22 36.79 5.84 -14.96
C SER A 22 37.47 5.36 -13.66
N VAL A 23 38.39 6.16 -13.10
CA VAL A 23 39.09 5.88 -11.83
C VAL A 23 38.14 5.57 -10.66
N PRO A 24 37.02 6.30 -10.44
CA PRO A 24 36.07 5.99 -9.37
C PRO A 24 35.42 4.60 -9.50
N SER A 25 35.24 4.11 -10.73
CA SER A 25 34.70 2.78 -10.99
C SER A 25 35.71 1.67 -10.72
N LEU A 26 37.01 1.93 -10.94
CA LEU A 26 38.10 0.94 -10.76
C LEU A 26 38.60 0.85 -9.31
N LEU A 27 38.72 1.98 -8.61
CA LEU A 27 39.29 2.06 -7.26
C LEU A 27 38.21 2.10 -6.16
N GLU A 28 36.95 1.89 -6.52
CA GLU A 28 35.78 1.99 -5.64
C GLU A 28 35.70 3.28 -4.79
N THR A 29 36.31 4.39 -5.22
CA THR A 29 36.30 5.68 -4.48
C THR A 29 34.95 6.40 -4.59
N LYS A 30 34.71 7.45 -3.79
CA LYS A 30 33.47 8.26 -3.89
C LYS A 30 33.42 8.99 -5.25
N GLY A 31 32.33 8.81 -6.01
CA GLY A 31 32.10 9.41 -7.33
C GLY A 31 31.04 8.65 -8.16
N PRO A 32 30.62 9.16 -9.33
CA PRO A 32 29.75 8.43 -10.25
C PRO A 32 30.45 7.15 -10.72
N LYS A 33 29.82 6.00 -10.50
CA LYS A 33 30.33 4.66 -10.83
C LYS A 33 29.42 4.01 -11.85
N ILE A 34 29.99 3.11 -12.65
CA ILE A 34 29.20 2.19 -13.47
C ILE A 34 28.48 1.23 -12.51
N THR A 35 27.15 1.12 -12.63
CA THR A 35 26.34 0.17 -11.87
C THR A 35 26.57 -1.23 -12.44
N LEU A 36 27.26 -2.07 -11.68
CA LEU A 36 27.46 -3.47 -12.02
C LEU A 36 26.24 -4.27 -11.52
N GLY A 37 25.70 -5.13 -12.38
CA GLY A 37 24.57 -6.01 -12.05
C GLY A 37 24.93 -7.09 -11.02
N LEU A 38 23.91 -7.81 -10.56
CA LEU A 38 24.02 -8.84 -9.51
C LEU A 38 25.10 -9.89 -9.81
N ASP A 39 25.18 -10.36 -11.04
CA ASP A 39 26.12 -11.42 -11.46
C ASP A 39 27.59 -10.99 -11.35
N LEU A 40 27.87 -9.69 -11.54
CA LEU A 40 29.23 -9.14 -11.52
C LEU A 40 29.63 -8.61 -10.14
N ARG A 41 28.68 -8.22 -9.29
CA ARG A 41 28.93 -7.62 -7.97
C ARG A 41 28.57 -8.51 -6.78
N GLY A 42 27.84 -9.58 -7.00
CA GLY A 42 27.09 -10.26 -5.95
C GLY A 42 25.99 -9.38 -5.37
N GLY A 43 25.15 -9.96 -4.52
CA GLY A 43 24.04 -9.27 -3.88
C GLY A 43 22.96 -10.21 -3.40
N LEU A 44 21.76 -9.66 -3.23
CA LEU A 44 20.60 -10.35 -2.67
C LEU A 44 19.54 -10.56 -3.75
N ASN A 45 19.04 -11.79 -3.87
CA ASN A 45 17.89 -12.13 -4.69
C ASN A 45 16.81 -12.77 -3.80
N MET A 46 15.60 -12.22 -3.82
CA MET A 46 14.47 -12.70 -3.04
C MET A 46 13.27 -12.94 -3.95
N LEU A 47 12.54 -14.01 -3.68
CA LEU A 47 11.22 -14.27 -4.25
C LEU A 47 10.18 -14.05 -3.15
N LEU A 48 9.20 -13.18 -3.41
CA LEU A 48 8.19 -12.76 -2.43
C LEU A 48 6.80 -13.07 -2.97
N GLY A 49 5.96 -13.69 -2.15
CA GLY A 49 4.53 -13.83 -2.45
C GLY A 49 3.76 -12.57 -2.07
N VAL A 50 2.82 -12.16 -2.92
CA VAL A 50 1.93 -11.02 -2.70
C VAL A 50 0.59 -11.52 -2.18
N GLN A 51 0.12 -10.95 -1.06
CA GLN A 51 -1.20 -11.27 -0.50
C GLN A 51 -2.32 -10.53 -1.25
N THR A 52 -2.66 -10.99 -2.45
CA THR A 52 -3.67 -10.33 -3.29
C THR A 52 -5.09 -10.39 -2.71
N ASP A 53 -5.39 -11.41 -1.90
CA ASP A 53 -6.69 -11.53 -1.22
C ASP A 53 -6.88 -10.46 -0.13
N GLU A 54 -5.78 -9.99 0.48
CA GLU A 54 -5.83 -8.89 1.44
C GLU A 54 -6.22 -7.57 0.74
N ALA A 55 -5.72 -7.34 -0.47
CA ALA A 55 -6.14 -6.20 -1.27
C ALA A 55 -7.63 -6.27 -1.67
N LEU A 56 -8.15 -7.45 -1.96
CA LEU A 56 -9.59 -7.62 -2.21
C LEU A 56 -10.42 -7.31 -0.96
N LYS A 57 -10.01 -7.81 0.21
CA LYS A 57 -10.65 -7.49 1.49
C LYS A 57 -10.63 -5.98 1.76
N ASN A 58 -9.48 -5.33 1.56
CA ASN A 58 -9.34 -3.89 1.76
C ASN A 58 -10.23 -3.11 0.80
N LYS A 59 -10.29 -3.49 -0.48
CA LYS A 59 -11.20 -2.89 -1.45
C LYS A 59 -12.65 -2.94 -0.99
N TYR A 60 -13.11 -4.07 -0.46
CA TYR A 60 -14.46 -4.16 0.10
C TYR A 60 -14.64 -3.33 1.36
N LEU A 61 -13.62 -3.18 2.21
CA LEU A 61 -13.68 -2.26 3.35
C LEU A 61 -13.82 -0.80 2.90
N SER A 62 -13.01 -0.35 1.94
CA SER A 62 -13.08 1.03 1.42
C SER A 62 -14.43 1.29 0.75
N LEU A 63 -14.98 0.31 0.02
CA LEU A 63 -16.33 0.38 -0.55
C LEU A 63 -17.41 0.42 0.53
N ALA A 64 -17.28 -0.36 1.62
CA ALA A 64 -18.22 -0.33 2.74
C ALA A 64 -18.20 1.04 3.45
N SER A 65 -17.02 1.62 3.66
CA SER A 65 -16.87 2.98 4.20
C SER A 65 -17.51 4.03 3.31
N ALA A 66 -17.29 3.96 2.00
CA ALA A 66 -17.90 4.86 1.03
C ALA A 66 -19.43 4.70 0.99
N LEU A 67 -19.93 3.47 1.05
CA LEU A 67 -21.36 3.18 1.12
C LEU A 67 -21.98 3.77 2.39
N GLU A 68 -21.39 3.51 3.55
CA GLU A 68 -21.88 4.01 4.84
C GLU A 68 -21.92 5.55 4.87
N TYR A 69 -20.85 6.20 4.40
CA TYR A 69 -20.76 7.66 4.32
C TYR A 69 -21.86 8.25 3.42
N ASN A 70 -22.01 7.73 2.20
CA ASN A 70 -22.96 8.27 1.24
C ASN A 70 -24.42 7.93 1.59
N ALA A 71 -24.69 6.74 2.14
CA ALA A 71 -25.99 6.37 2.66
C ALA A 71 -26.42 7.35 3.75
N LYS A 72 -25.54 7.61 4.74
CA LYS A 72 -25.79 8.59 5.80
C LYS A 72 -26.03 10.00 5.25
N LYS A 73 -25.26 10.44 4.26
CA LYS A 73 -25.44 11.75 3.60
C LYS A 73 -26.80 11.89 2.92
N GLN A 74 -27.34 10.80 2.36
CA GLN A 74 -28.66 10.76 1.72
C GLN A 74 -29.80 10.39 2.69
N ASN A 75 -29.51 10.24 3.98
CA ASN A 75 -30.43 9.76 5.03
C ASN A 75 -30.96 8.35 4.81
N ILE A 76 -30.22 7.50 4.08
CA ILE A 76 -30.56 6.09 3.88
C ILE A 76 -30.12 5.29 5.09
N LEU A 77 -31.05 4.58 5.72
CA LEU A 77 -30.78 3.80 6.92
C LEU A 77 -30.36 2.37 6.59
N LEU A 78 -29.06 2.10 6.70
CA LEU A 78 -28.47 0.78 6.56
C LEU A 78 -28.14 0.20 7.93
N LYS A 79 -28.31 -1.11 8.07
CA LYS A 79 -27.99 -1.86 9.28
C LYS A 79 -27.07 -3.04 8.97
N ASP A 80 -26.25 -3.39 9.96
CA ASP A 80 -25.38 -4.57 9.93
C ASP A 80 -24.47 -4.65 8.69
N ILE A 81 -23.88 -3.51 8.28
CA ILE A 81 -22.92 -3.48 7.18
C ILE A 81 -21.71 -4.33 7.56
N LYS A 82 -21.48 -5.39 6.79
CA LYS A 82 -20.39 -6.35 6.98
C LYS A 82 -19.57 -6.44 5.70
N SER A 83 -18.25 -6.42 5.86
CA SER A 83 -17.30 -6.58 4.76
C SER A 83 -16.50 -7.86 4.96
N SER A 84 -16.35 -8.64 3.90
CA SER A 84 -15.66 -9.92 3.88
C SER A 84 -14.94 -10.13 2.54
N LEU A 85 -14.16 -11.21 2.42
CA LEU A 85 -13.55 -11.62 1.13
C LEU A 85 -14.60 -11.93 0.06
N GLU A 86 -15.80 -12.31 0.48
CA GLU A 86 -16.88 -12.63 -0.45
C GLU A 86 -17.65 -11.41 -0.92
N GLY A 87 -17.41 -10.22 -0.36
CA GLY A 87 -18.13 -8.98 -0.65
C GLY A 87 -18.72 -8.31 0.58
N ILE A 88 -19.63 -7.37 0.31
CA ILE A 88 -20.30 -6.54 1.30
C ILE A 88 -21.74 -7.02 1.44
N SER A 89 -22.23 -7.11 2.67
CA SER A 89 -23.65 -7.37 2.96
C SER A 89 -24.21 -6.37 3.95
N PHE A 90 -25.48 -6.02 3.79
CA PHE A 90 -26.18 -5.09 4.67
C PHE A 90 -27.71 -5.24 4.54
N GLU A 91 -28.43 -4.77 5.56
CA GLU A 91 -29.89 -4.73 5.65
C GLU A 91 -30.36 -3.29 5.42
N LEU A 92 -31.33 -3.10 4.52
CA LEU A 92 -32.03 -1.83 4.32
C LEU A 92 -33.21 -1.76 5.30
N LEU A 93 -33.25 -0.73 6.14
CA LEU A 93 -34.33 -0.59 7.14
C LEU A 93 -35.63 -0.03 6.59
N ASP A 94 -35.56 0.76 5.51
CA ASP A 94 -36.73 1.39 4.90
C ASP A 94 -36.85 0.99 3.43
N GLU A 95 -37.85 0.16 3.12
CA GLU A 95 -38.09 -0.34 1.76
C GLU A 95 -38.39 0.79 0.76
N ASP A 96 -38.97 1.91 1.22
CA ASP A 96 -39.27 3.07 0.37
C ASP A 96 -37.98 3.72 -0.17
N GLU A 97 -36.84 3.50 0.49
CA GLU A 97 -35.54 4.04 0.09
C GLU A 97 -34.78 3.16 -0.88
N ALA A 98 -35.31 1.97 -1.23
CA ALA A 98 -34.65 1.02 -2.12
C ALA A 98 -34.22 1.65 -3.45
N LYS A 99 -35.05 2.52 -4.04
CA LYS A 99 -34.73 3.21 -5.30
C LYS A 99 -33.55 4.18 -5.17
N LYS A 100 -33.43 4.86 -4.02
CA LYS A 100 -32.31 5.77 -3.75
C LYS A 100 -31.03 4.97 -3.53
N LEU A 101 -31.12 3.87 -2.79
CA LEU A 101 -30.00 2.96 -2.58
C LEU A 101 -29.51 2.35 -3.89
N ASP A 102 -30.40 1.89 -4.76
CA ASP A 102 -30.03 1.33 -6.08
C ASP A 102 -29.28 2.39 -6.92
N ALA A 103 -29.72 3.65 -6.88
CA ALA A 103 -29.03 4.75 -7.55
C ALA A 103 -27.65 5.04 -6.93
N LEU A 104 -27.54 4.99 -5.60
CA LEU A 104 -26.27 5.15 -4.89
C LEU A 104 -25.28 4.02 -5.22
N LEU A 105 -25.75 2.76 -5.27
CA LEU A 105 -24.91 1.62 -5.63
C LEU A 105 -24.41 1.74 -7.08
N LEU A 106 -25.25 2.25 -7.99
CA LEU A 106 -24.85 2.52 -9.37
C LEU A 106 -23.81 3.65 -9.47
N GLU A 107 -23.92 4.68 -8.63
CA GLU A 107 -22.92 5.75 -8.54
C GLU A 107 -21.58 5.23 -8.02
N LEU A 108 -21.60 4.43 -6.94
CA LEU A 108 -20.42 3.79 -6.36
C LEU A 108 -19.78 2.76 -7.28
N GLN A 109 -20.58 2.15 -8.16
CA GLN A 109 -20.08 1.24 -9.18
C GLN A 109 -19.06 1.93 -10.09
N GLY A 110 -19.32 3.17 -10.49
CA GLY A 110 -18.38 3.95 -11.31
C GLY A 110 -17.88 3.15 -12.52
N HIS A 111 -16.58 2.82 -12.51
CA HIS A 111 -15.93 1.99 -13.53
C HIS A 111 -15.79 0.50 -13.18
N SER A 112 -15.97 0.13 -11.91
CA SER A 112 -15.83 -1.26 -11.46
C SER A 112 -17.11 -2.06 -11.72
N GLN A 113 -17.00 -3.33 -12.09
CA GLN A 113 -18.20 -4.15 -12.33
C GLN A 113 -18.64 -4.88 -11.05
N PHE A 114 -19.85 -4.56 -10.58
CA PHE A 114 -20.46 -5.18 -9.40
C PHE A 114 -21.58 -6.16 -9.78
N GLU A 115 -21.67 -7.23 -9.01
CA GLU A 115 -22.83 -8.10 -8.93
C GLU A 115 -23.59 -7.75 -7.65
N ILE A 116 -24.80 -7.22 -7.83
CA ILE A 116 -25.70 -6.88 -6.72
C ILE A 116 -26.79 -7.94 -6.66
N LYS A 117 -26.87 -8.64 -5.52
CA LYS A 117 -27.98 -9.56 -5.22
C LYS A 117 -28.86 -8.92 -4.16
N LYS A 118 -30.16 -8.90 -4.43
CA LYS A 118 -31.20 -8.39 -3.53
C LYS A 118 -32.13 -9.53 -3.13
N GLU A 119 -32.25 -9.77 -1.84
CA GLU A 119 -33.18 -10.72 -1.24
C GLU A 119 -34.02 -9.97 -0.19
N ALA A 120 -35.20 -9.50 -0.59
CA ALA A 120 -36.06 -8.62 0.20
C ALA A 120 -35.32 -7.34 0.67
N GLU A 121 -35.08 -7.22 1.98
CA GLU A 121 -34.38 -6.10 2.63
C GLU A 121 -32.85 -6.31 2.68
N PHE A 122 -32.36 -7.49 2.31
CA PHE A 122 -30.93 -7.82 2.33
C PHE A 122 -30.27 -7.58 0.97
N TYR A 123 -29.16 -6.86 1.00
CA TYR A 123 -28.32 -6.60 -0.17
C TYR A 123 -26.96 -7.27 0.00
N SER A 124 -26.47 -7.87 -1.08
CA SER A 124 -25.10 -8.37 -1.19
C SER A 124 -24.45 -7.78 -2.44
N VAL A 125 -23.33 -7.09 -2.25
CA VAL A 125 -22.55 -6.45 -3.30
C VAL A 125 -21.21 -7.16 -3.41
N LYS A 126 -20.91 -7.69 -4.60
CA LYS A 126 -19.67 -8.42 -4.88
C LYS A 126 -19.02 -7.87 -6.15
N LEU A 127 -17.69 -7.87 -6.24
CA LEU A 127 -17.01 -7.62 -7.50
C LEU A 127 -17.22 -8.82 -8.44
N THR A 128 -17.42 -8.59 -9.74
CA THR A 128 -17.43 -9.68 -10.72
C THR A 128 -16.10 -10.44 -10.70
N PRO A 129 -16.06 -11.73 -11.08
CA PRO A 129 -14.81 -12.49 -11.12
C PRO A 129 -13.72 -11.83 -11.99
N LEU A 130 -14.12 -11.15 -13.07
CA LEU A 130 -13.19 -10.42 -13.94
C LEU A 130 -12.58 -9.22 -13.22
N GLU A 131 -13.40 -8.41 -12.54
CA GLU A 131 -12.92 -7.27 -11.75
C GLU A 131 -12.02 -7.71 -10.60
N GLN A 132 -12.31 -8.84 -9.96
CA GLN A 132 -11.45 -9.40 -8.91
C GLN A 132 -10.07 -9.76 -9.46
N GLU A 133 -9.99 -10.42 -10.61
CA GLU A 133 -8.71 -10.75 -11.25
C GLU A 133 -7.93 -9.51 -11.70
N GLU A 134 -8.63 -8.50 -12.22
CA GLU A 134 -8.03 -7.22 -12.57
C GLU A 134 -7.47 -6.49 -11.35
N LEU A 135 -8.23 -6.47 -10.25
CA LEU A 135 -7.77 -5.94 -8.96
C LEU A 135 -6.51 -6.66 -8.50
N ARG A 136 -6.49 -8.01 -8.47
CA ARG A 136 -5.31 -8.79 -8.07
C ARG A 136 -4.09 -8.43 -8.92
N LYS A 137 -4.26 -8.32 -10.24
CA LYS A 137 -3.19 -7.91 -11.17
C LYS A 137 -2.68 -6.50 -10.89
N ASN A 138 -3.58 -5.55 -10.68
CA ASN A 138 -3.24 -4.16 -10.37
C ASN A 138 -2.52 -4.04 -9.02
N THR A 139 -2.95 -4.81 -8.01
CA THR A 139 -2.28 -4.91 -6.72
C THR A 139 -0.83 -5.36 -6.88
N ILE A 140 -0.53 -6.35 -7.72
CA ILE A 140 0.85 -6.80 -7.95
C ILE A 140 1.70 -5.66 -8.53
N LEU A 141 1.18 -4.91 -9.52
CA LEU A 141 1.89 -3.77 -10.10
C LEU A 141 2.11 -2.66 -9.07
N GLN A 142 1.13 -2.38 -8.22
CA GLN A 142 1.25 -1.41 -7.14
C GLN A 142 2.32 -1.83 -6.13
N VAL A 143 2.33 -3.10 -5.70
CA VAL A 143 3.32 -3.64 -4.76
C VAL A 143 4.73 -3.57 -5.35
N ILE A 144 4.91 -3.85 -6.65
CA ILE A 144 6.19 -3.65 -7.35
C ILE A 144 6.66 -2.20 -7.23
N GLY A 145 5.77 -1.23 -7.46
CA GLY A 145 6.06 0.19 -7.31
C GLY A 145 6.44 0.59 -5.87
N ILE A 146 5.69 0.09 -4.88
CA ILE A 146 5.96 0.34 -3.46
C ILE A 146 7.33 -0.21 -3.05
N ILE A 147 7.63 -1.47 -3.40
CA ILE A 147 8.92 -2.11 -3.09
C ILE A 147 10.06 -1.33 -3.73
N ARG A 148 9.90 -0.93 -5.00
CA ARG A 148 10.90 -0.10 -5.70
C ARG A 148 11.17 1.20 -4.96
N ASN A 149 10.13 1.98 -4.65
CA ASN A 149 10.26 3.26 -3.96
C ASN A 149 10.92 3.13 -2.58
N ARG A 150 10.60 2.07 -1.81
CA ARG A 150 11.21 1.82 -0.50
C ARG A 150 12.69 1.45 -0.60
N LEU A 151 13.05 0.67 -1.61
CA LEU A 151 14.44 0.28 -1.86
C LEU A 151 15.26 1.45 -2.42
N ASP A 152 14.66 2.32 -3.22
CA ASP A 152 15.32 3.55 -3.69
C ASP A 152 15.71 4.47 -2.53
N GLN A 153 14.88 4.55 -1.48
CA GLN A 153 15.20 5.28 -0.25
C GLN A 153 16.39 4.70 0.53
N PHE A 154 16.76 3.43 0.29
CA PHE A 154 17.93 2.81 0.90
C PHE A 154 19.25 3.43 0.39
N GLY A 155 19.22 4.14 -0.75
CA GLY A 155 20.35 4.92 -1.26
C GLY A 155 21.51 4.07 -1.81
N LEU A 156 21.30 2.77 -1.99
CA LEU A 156 22.21 1.87 -2.70
C LEU A 156 21.66 1.59 -4.11
N ALA A 157 22.48 0.94 -4.94
CA ALA A 157 22.25 0.71 -6.37
C ALA A 157 20.80 0.37 -6.77
N GLU A 158 20.42 0.75 -8.00
CA GLU A 158 19.06 0.61 -8.51
C GLU A 158 18.52 -0.83 -8.36
N PRO A 159 17.43 -1.03 -7.59
CA PRO A 159 16.83 -2.35 -7.38
C PRO A 159 16.11 -2.81 -8.64
N VAL A 160 16.23 -4.09 -8.97
CA VAL A 160 15.41 -4.72 -10.02
C VAL A 160 14.25 -5.46 -9.36
N VAL A 161 13.04 -4.98 -9.61
CA VAL A 161 11.79 -5.55 -9.06
C VAL A 161 10.91 -5.93 -10.24
N ILE A 162 10.64 -7.23 -10.40
CA ILE A 162 9.87 -7.78 -11.51
C ILE A 162 8.85 -8.81 -11.01
N GLN A 163 7.69 -8.86 -11.67
CA GLN A 163 6.74 -9.95 -11.46
C GLN A 163 7.35 -11.25 -12.00
N GLN A 164 7.30 -12.31 -11.19
CA GLN A 164 7.77 -13.63 -11.55
C GLN A 164 6.66 -14.64 -11.21
N GLY A 165 5.82 -15.01 -12.18
CA GLY A 165 4.66 -15.88 -11.93
C GLY A 165 3.36 -15.10 -11.72
N ARG A 166 2.35 -15.73 -11.11
CA ARG A 166 1.02 -15.12 -10.94
C ARG A 166 0.98 -14.12 -9.79
N GLU A 167 1.46 -14.51 -8.61
CA GLU A 167 1.39 -13.72 -7.36
C GLU A 167 2.77 -13.52 -6.71
N GLU A 168 3.85 -13.81 -7.43
CA GLU A 168 5.21 -13.74 -6.88
C GLU A 168 6.01 -12.62 -7.58
N ILE A 169 6.88 -11.98 -6.80
CA ILE A 169 7.74 -10.88 -7.24
C ILE A 169 9.19 -11.26 -6.93
N SER A 170 10.06 -11.15 -7.93
CA SER A 170 11.51 -11.24 -7.76
C SER A 170 12.08 -9.85 -7.48
N VAL A 171 12.84 -9.75 -6.39
CA VAL A 171 13.54 -8.54 -5.95
C VAL A 171 15.03 -8.83 -5.96
N GLN A 172 15.78 -8.06 -6.74
CA GLN A 172 17.23 -8.16 -6.85
C GLN A 172 17.88 -6.86 -6.40
N LEU A 173 18.79 -6.98 -5.45
CA LEU A 173 19.52 -5.87 -4.84
C LEU A 173 21.02 -6.09 -5.01
N PRO A 174 21.66 -5.43 -5.99
CA PRO A 174 23.07 -5.58 -6.24
C PRO A 174 23.91 -4.86 -5.18
N GLY A 175 25.07 -5.43 -4.84
CA GLY A 175 26.03 -4.78 -3.94
C GLY A 175 25.71 -4.87 -2.44
N ILE A 176 24.68 -5.63 -2.06
CA ILE A 176 24.49 -6.06 -0.67
C ILE A 176 25.60 -7.06 -0.32
N LYS A 177 26.43 -6.75 0.68
CA LYS A 177 27.60 -7.56 1.06
C LYS A 177 27.53 -8.09 2.48
N THR A 178 26.69 -7.48 3.33
CA THR A 178 26.59 -7.81 4.76
C THR A 178 25.21 -8.34 5.14
N LEU A 179 25.15 -9.21 6.15
CA LEU A 179 23.90 -9.75 6.68
C LEU A 179 23.00 -8.66 7.31
N GLU A 180 23.60 -7.59 7.82
CA GLU A 180 22.84 -6.46 8.39
C GLU A 180 22.13 -5.64 7.31
N GLU A 181 22.75 -5.45 6.15
CA GLU A 181 22.13 -4.78 5.00
C GLU A 181 20.99 -5.63 4.43
N GLU A 182 21.18 -6.95 4.32
CA GLU A 182 20.12 -7.88 3.94
C GLU A 182 18.91 -7.79 4.88
N ARG A 183 19.16 -7.83 6.20
CA ARG A 183 18.09 -7.70 7.20
C ARG A 183 17.35 -6.37 7.11
N ARG A 184 18.07 -5.26 6.93
CA ARG A 184 17.45 -3.94 6.76
C ARG A 184 16.63 -3.85 5.48
N ALA A 185 17.16 -4.34 4.36
CA ALA A 185 16.42 -4.38 3.09
C ALA A 185 15.15 -5.22 3.23
N LYS A 186 15.25 -6.39 3.86
CA LYS A 186 14.11 -7.27 4.15
C LYS A 186 13.07 -6.58 5.04
N ASP A 187 13.48 -5.92 6.12
CA ASP A 187 12.57 -5.21 7.04
C ASP A 187 11.80 -4.09 6.34
N LEU A 188 12.46 -3.34 5.45
CA LEU A 188 11.83 -2.28 4.66
C LEU A 188 10.74 -2.82 3.74
N ILE A 189 10.94 -3.97 3.10
CA ILE A 189 9.97 -4.54 2.16
C ILE A 189 8.90 -5.38 2.85
N SER A 190 9.17 -5.97 4.03
CA SER A 190 8.24 -6.88 4.69
C SER A 190 7.12 -6.17 5.47
N LYS A 191 7.27 -4.88 5.77
CA LYS A 191 6.26 -4.12 6.51
C LYS A 191 5.06 -3.79 5.61
N SER A 192 3.88 -4.30 5.96
CA SER A 192 2.63 -3.86 5.34
C SER A 192 2.42 -2.36 5.62
N ALA A 193 2.12 -1.57 4.59
CA ALA A 193 1.78 -0.14 4.73
C ALA A 193 0.28 0.07 4.53
N HIS A 194 -0.51 -0.70 5.27
CA HIS A 194 -1.95 -0.49 5.33
C HIS A 194 -2.28 0.45 6.49
N LEU A 195 -2.91 1.58 6.19
CA LEU A 195 -3.24 2.61 7.17
C LEU A 195 -4.75 2.79 7.22
N GLN A 196 -5.36 2.50 8.37
CA GLN A 196 -6.79 2.68 8.58
C GLN A 196 -7.05 3.60 9.76
N MET A 197 -7.97 4.55 9.58
CA MET A 197 -8.48 5.40 10.64
C MET A 197 -9.84 4.86 11.04
N MET A 198 -9.92 4.23 12.21
CA MET A 198 -11.11 3.52 12.68
C MET A 198 -11.73 4.24 13.87
N ALA A 199 -13.05 4.20 13.98
CA ALA A 199 -13.75 4.74 15.14
C ALA A 199 -13.58 3.82 16.35
N VAL A 200 -13.40 4.39 17.54
CA VAL A 200 -13.45 3.62 18.80
C VAL A 200 -14.91 3.29 19.11
N ASP A 201 -15.18 2.05 19.50
CA ASP A 201 -16.51 1.62 19.94
C ASP A 201 -16.73 1.95 21.42
N GLU A 202 -16.94 3.23 21.73
CA GLU A 202 -17.00 3.74 23.11
C GLU A 202 -18.03 3.02 24.01
N GLU A 203 -19.13 2.54 23.42
CA GLU A 203 -20.21 1.86 24.15
C GLU A 203 -19.74 0.54 24.78
N HIS A 204 -18.90 -0.21 24.06
CA HIS A 204 -18.45 -1.56 24.42
C HIS A 204 -16.96 -1.64 24.76
N ASN A 205 -16.19 -0.58 24.53
CA ASN A 205 -14.73 -0.58 24.72
C ASN A 205 -14.30 -0.86 26.17
N LYS A 206 -15.16 -0.58 27.16
CA LYS A 206 -14.93 -0.93 28.57
C LYS A 206 -14.66 -2.42 28.80
N ASP A 207 -15.21 -3.29 27.95
CA ASP A 207 -15.10 -4.75 28.06
C ASP A 207 -14.01 -5.33 27.12
N ALA A 208 -13.29 -4.48 26.37
CA ALA A 208 -12.34 -4.87 25.34
C ALA A 208 -11.24 -5.82 25.84
N MET A 209 -10.79 -5.67 27.09
CA MET A 209 -9.74 -6.52 27.65
C MET A 209 -10.18 -7.98 27.85
N THR A 210 -11.45 -8.21 28.18
CA THR A 210 -12.01 -9.55 28.44
C THR A 210 -12.74 -10.13 27.24
N MET A 211 -13.00 -9.32 26.21
CA MET A 211 -13.73 -9.71 25.01
C MET A 211 -12.90 -10.64 24.11
N THR A 212 -13.59 -11.58 23.48
CA THR A 212 -13.03 -12.44 22.42
C THR A 212 -13.20 -11.80 21.04
N ASP A 213 -12.35 -12.17 20.08
CA ASP A 213 -12.45 -11.67 18.71
C ASP A 213 -13.81 -11.99 18.08
N LEU A 214 -14.41 -13.13 18.43
CA LEU A 214 -15.73 -13.53 17.94
C LEU A 214 -16.85 -12.65 18.48
N GLU A 215 -16.77 -12.22 19.74
CA GLU A 215 -17.73 -11.29 20.34
C GLU A 215 -17.63 -9.91 19.70
N ALA A 216 -16.41 -9.41 19.50
CA ALA A 216 -16.17 -8.15 18.79
C ALA A 216 -16.80 -8.17 17.39
N GLN A 217 -16.56 -9.23 16.62
CA GLN A 217 -17.11 -9.38 15.26
C GLN A 217 -18.64 -9.39 15.24
N LYS A 218 -19.29 -9.98 16.24
CA LYS A 218 -20.77 -9.96 16.35
C LYS A 218 -21.32 -8.56 16.56
N LEU A 219 -20.55 -7.67 17.16
CA LEU A 219 -20.89 -6.26 17.37
C LEU A 219 -20.53 -5.38 16.16
N GLY A 220 -20.01 -5.96 15.08
CA GLY A 220 -19.49 -5.18 13.94
C GLY A 220 -18.20 -4.44 14.28
N SER A 221 -17.43 -4.95 15.25
CA SER A 221 -16.22 -4.34 15.76
C SER A 221 -15.03 -5.30 15.63
N VAL A 222 -13.82 -4.76 15.71
CA VAL A 222 -12.55 -5.50 15.69
C VAL A 222 -11.77 -5.14 16.95
N LEU A 223 -11.14 -6.15 17.54
CA LEU A 223 -10.32 -6.00 18.72
C LEU A 223 -8.86 -5.95 18.30
N LEU A 224 -8.19 -4.82 18.55
CA LEU A 224 -6.77 -4.63 18.22
C LEU A 224 -5.95 -4.37 19.47
N SER A 225 -4.66 -4.70 19.41
CA SER A 225 -3.72 -4.36 20.48
C SER A 225 -3.29 -2.91 20.39
N ASP A 226 -3.33 -2.21 21.52
CA ASP A 226 -2.81 -0.85 21.64
C ASP A 226 -1.29 -0.87 21.77
N ALA A 227 -0.59 -0.15 20.87
CA ALA A 227 0.86 -0.11 20.81
C ALA A 227 1.50 0.82 21.86
N GLU A 228 0.79 1.84 22.35
CA GLU A 228 1.33 2.83 23.30
C GLU A 228 0.95 2.50 24.74
N MET A 229 -0.34 2.27 25.00
CA MET A 229 -0.85 2.11 26.36
C MET A 229 -0.71 0.68 26.88
N GLY A 230 -0.50 -0.29 25.99
CA GLY A 230 -0.48 -1.70 26.32
C GLY A 230 -1.88 -2.19 26.74
N GLY A 231 -2.56 -2.88 25.83
CA GLY A 231 -3.92 -3.34 26.09
C GLY A 231 -4.64 -3.73 24.81
N LYS A 232 -5.96 -3.86 24.90
CA LYS A 232 -6.83 -4.09 23.75
C LYS A 232 -7.80 -2.91 23.61
N ILE A 233 -8.02 -2.48 22.38
CA ILE A 233 -8.99 -1.46 22.02
C ILE A 233 -10.02 -2.06 21.06
N LEU A 234 -11.28 -1.74 21.29
CA LEU A 234 -12.39 -2.15 20.43
C LEU A 234 -12.69 -1.02 19.44
N LEU A 235 -12.61 -1.33 18.16
CA LEU A 235 -12.80 -0.41 17.06
C LEU A 235 -13.95 -0.87 16.18
N LYS A 236 -14.71 0.05 15.58
CA LYS A 236 -15.69 -0.31 14.54
C LYS A 236 -14.98 -0.94 13.36
N ALA A 237 -15.49 -2.05 12.85
CA ALA A 237 -14.80 -2.85 11.83
C ALA A 237 -14.67 -2.13 10.48
N ILE A 238 -15.59 -1.23 10.17
CA ILE A 238 -15.53 -0.37 8.98
C ILE A 238 -14.69 0.86 9.31
N PRO A 239 -13.59 1.11 8.59
CA PRO A 239 -12.77 2.30 8.82
C PRO A 239 -13.52 3.56 8.37
N ILE A 240 -13.25 4.68 9.03
CA ILE A 240 -13.72 6.00 8.60
C ILE A 240 -12.96 6.42 7.35
N LEU A 241 -11.63 6.24 7.37
CA LEU A 241 -10.73 6.56 6.27
C LEU A 241 -9.70 5.44 6.11
N ASP A 242 -9.24 5.25 4.89
CA ASP A 242 -8.18 4.30 4.54
C ASP A 242 -7.04 5.03 3.81
N GLY A 243 -5.86 4.42 3.76
CA GLY A 243 -4.65 4.97 3.15
C GLY A 243 -4.82 5.27 1.66
N GLU A 244 -5.74 4.61 0.96
CA GLU A 244 -6.08 4.91 -0.43
C GLU A 244 -6.71 6.30 -0.61
N MET A 245 -7.31 6.86 0.45
CA MET A 245 -7.91 8.21 0.45
C MET A 245 -6.89 9.31 0.73
N LEU A 246 -5.60 8.96 0.84
CA LEU A 246 -4.50 9.90 1.09
C LEU A 246 -3.78 10.24 -0.21
N THR A 247 -3.54 11.53 -0.43
CA THR A 247 -2.77 12.03 -1.58
C THR A 247 -1.30 12.26 -1.23
N ASP A 248 -0.99 12.54 0.04
CA ASP A 248 0.39 12.77 0.49
C ASP A 248 0.58 12.48 1.98
N ALA A 249 1.81 12.13 2.38
CA ALA A 249 2.23 11.92 3.76
C ALA A 249 3.68 12.41 3.96
N LYS A 250 3.89 13.36 4.86
CA LYS A 250 5.21 13.99 5.07
C LYS A 250 5.49 14.24 6.55
N VAL A 251 6.76 14.10 6.93
CA VAL A 251 7.23 14.48 8.26
C VAL A 251 7.32 15.99 8.33
N VAL A 252 6.60 16.57 9.29
CA VAL A 252 6.63 18.00 9.62
C VAL A 252 6.94 18.16 11.11
N TYR A 253 7.25 19.38 11.53
CA TYR A 253 7.45 19.68 12.95
C TYR A 253 6.25 20.45 13.48
N ASP A 254 5.75 20.05 14.65
CA ASP A 254 4.68 20.77 15.34
C ASP A 254 5.19 22.08 15.97
N GLN A 255 4.31 22.82 16.64
CA GLN A 255 4.67 24.07 17.32
C GLN A 255 5.68 23.89 18.47
N ASN A 256 5.79 22.67 19.00
CA ASN A 256 6.73 22.29 20.04
C ASN A 256 8.03 21.70 19.47
N ASN A 257 8.24 21.78 18.15
CA ASN A 257 9.39 21.23 17.43
C ASN A 257 9.52 19.70 17.57
N GLN A 258 8.40 19.01 17.74
CA GLN A 258 8.31 17.55 17.73
C GLN A 258 8.00 17.05 16.30
N PRO A 259 8.66 15.98 15.82
CA PRO A 259 8.37 15.42 14.51
C PRO A 259 6.99 14.75 14.53
N VAL A 260 6.12 15.14 13.60
CA VAL A 260 4.79 14.56 13.38
C VAL A 260 4.60 14.21 11.91
N VAL A 261 3.77 13.22 11.62
CA VAL A 261 3.41 12.86 10.23
C VAL A 261 2.13 13.61 9.85
N SER A 262 2.23 14.46 8.84
CA SER A 262 1.09 15.17 8.27
C SER A 262 0.58 14.42 7.04
N PHE A 263 -0.74 14.18 7.02
CA PHE A 263 -1.44 13.53 5.92
C PHE A 263 -2.27 14.55 5.15
N THR A 264 -2.31 14.41 3.82
CA THR A 264 -3.21 15.16 2.93
C THR A 264 -4.24 14.19 2.38
N LEU A 265 -5.52 14.55 2.49
CA LEU A 265 -6.66 13.75 2.03
C LEU A 265 -7.03 14.11 0.59
N ASP A 266 -7.62 13.16 -0.13
CA ASP A 266 -8.29 13.44 -1.41
C ASP A 266 -9.58 14.23 -1.18
N ALA A 267 -9.99 15.03 -2.18
CA ALA A 267 -11.07 16.02 -2.08
C ALA A 267 -12.48 15.45 -2.31
#